data_AF-A0A2B9DJ04-F1
#
_entry.id   AF-A0A2B9DJ04-F1
#
_cell.length_a   1.000
_cell.length_b   1.000
_cell.length_c   1.000
_cell.angle_alpha   90.00
_cell.angle_beta   90.00
_cell.angle_gamma   90.00
#
_symmetry.space_group_name_H-M   'P 1'
#
loop_
_entity.id
_entity.type
_entity.pdbx_description
1 polymer ?
#
loop_
_entity_poly.entity_id
_entity_poly.type
_entity_poly.pdbx_seq_one_letter_code
_entity_poly.pdbx_strand_id
1 'polypeptide(L)' 'MVETYREQEGRKKQTSFCIVDAQSVKNTWTAGEKGYDAGKKVSGIKRHIAVDTNGLIHAIQVTTANITDREGAIQM' A
#
# COMPACT_ATOMS: atom_id res chain seq x y z
N MET A 1 -8.24 -2.23 -16.14
CA MET A 1 -6.88 -1.85 -16.55
C MET A 1 -5.85 -2.91 -16.15
N VAL A 2 -5.74 -3.28 -14.86
CA VAL A 2 -4.81 -4.34 -14.39
C VAL A 2 -5.00 -5.66 -15.12
N GLU A 3 -6.23 -6.18 -15.19
CA GLU A 3 -6.51 -7.45 -15.89
C GLU A 3 -6.08 -7.43 -17.36
N THR A 4 -6.33 -6.32 -18.06
CA THR A 4 -5.93 -6.13 -19.46
C THR A 4 -4.42 -6.19 -19.63
N TYR A 5 -3.66 -5.50 -18.78
CA TYR A 5 -2.19 -5.57 -18.80
C TYR A 5 -1.67 -6.97 -18.46
N ARG A 6 -2.32 -7.67 -17.53
CA ARG A 6 -1.97 -9.06 -17.20
C ARG A 6 -2.16 -9.98 -18.40
N GLU A 7 -3.27 -9.87 -19.11
CA GLU A 7 -3.52 -10.67 -20.31
C GLU A 7 -2.53 -10.36 -21.43
N GLN A 8 -2.18 -9.08 -21.63
CA GLN A 8 -1.16 -8.67 -22.61
C GLN A 8 0.22 -9.29 -22.29
N GLU A 9 0.54 -9.46 -21.00
CA GLU A 9 1.75 -10.14 -20.52
C GLU A 9 1.60 -11.68 -20.43
N GLY A 10 0.55 -12.25 -21.03
CA GLY A 10 0.30 -13.70 -21.05
C GLY A 10 -0.07 -14.32 -19.70
N ARG A 11 -0.54 -13.51 -18.74
CA ARG A 11 -0.98 -13.95 -17.41
C ARG A 11 -2.50 -14.05 -17.33
N LYS A 12 -3.00 -14.81 -16.34
CA LYS A 12 -4.43 -14.84 -16.00
C LYS A 12 -4.90 -13.46 -15.51
N LYS A 13 -6.12 -13.05 -15.91
CA LYS A 13 -6.80 -11.82 -15.46
C LYS A 13 -6.70 -11.66 -13.94
N GLN A 14 -7.17 -12.67 -13.21
CA GLN A 14 -7.07 -12.71 -11.76
C GLN A 14 -5.69 -13.19 -11.34
N THR A 15 -5.03 -12.41 -10.49
CA THR A 15 -3.79 -12.86 -9.84
C THR A 15 -4.11 -13.90 -8.77
N SER A 16 -3.21 -14.87 -8.59
CA SER A 16 -3.33 -15.87 -7.52
C SER A 16 -2.71 -15.42 -6.20
N PHE A 17 -1.90 -14.36 -6.23
CA PHE A 17 -1.14 -13.88 -5.07
C PHE A 17 -0.80 -12.39 -5.22
N CYS A 18 -0.74 -11.70 -4.09
CA CYS A 18 -0.28 -10.32 -3.97
C CYS A 18 0.78 -10.21 -2.87
N ILE A 19 1.77 -9.35 -3.10
CA ILE A 19 2.76 -8.92 -2.13
C ILE A 19 2.29 -7.58 -1.58
N VAL A 20 2.23 -7.45 -0.26
CA VAL A 20 1.87 -6.20 0.41
C VAL A 20 3.10 -5.62 1.07
N ASP A 21 3.35 -4.34 0.83
CA ASP A 21 4.36 -3.56 1.53
C ASP A 21 3.79 -2.20 1.92
N ALA A 22 4.41 -1.56 2.91
CA ALA A 22 3.95 -0.30 3.45
C ALA A 22 5.08 0.73 3.65
N GLN A 23 4.82 1.96 3.19
CA GLN A 23 5.75 3.07 3.31
C GLN A 23 5.20 4.21 4.14
N SER A 24 5.93 4.61 5.17
CA SER A 24 5.63 5.80 5.97
C SER A 24 6.23 7.02 5.29
N VAL A 25 5.42 8.06 5.09
CA VAL A 25 5.80 9.29 4.41
C VAL A 25 5.30 10.50 5.20
N LYS A 26 6.09 11.59 5.18
CA LYS A 26 5.66 12.86 5.74
C LYS A 26 4.50 13.41 4.92
N ASN A 27 3.50 13.98 5.58
CA ASN A 27 2.42 14.73 4.94
C ASN A 27 2.56 16.24 5.21
N THR A 28 1.57 17.01 4.76
CA THR A 28 1.58 18.46 4.97
C THR A 28 1.42 18.79 6.45
N TRP A 29 2.00 19.92 6.87
CA TRP A 29 1.92 20.36 8.26
C TRP A 29 0.47 20.50 8.78
N THR A 30 -0.41 20.98 7.89
CA THR A 30 -1.84 21.23 8.14
C THR A 30 -2.71 19.98 8.13
N ALA A 31 -2.14 18.79 7.84
CA ALA A 31 -2.90 17.56 7.85
C ALA A 31 -3.35 17.20 9.27
N GLY A 32 -4.67 17.08 9.46
CA GLY A 32 -5.29 16.66 10.72
C GLY A 32 -5.09 15.18 11.01
N GLU A 33 -5.08 14.34 9.97
CA GLU A 33 -4.85 12.90 10.08
C GLU A 33 -3.37 12.57 9.86
N LYS A 34 -2.64 12.40 10.96
CA LYS A 34 -1.26 11.92 10.95
C LYS A 34 -0.94 11.12 12.20
N GLY A 35 -0.04 10.17 12.03
CA GLY A 35 0.55 9.38 13.10
C GLY A 35 2.05 9.58 13.17
N TYR A 36 2.70 8.84 14.06
CA TYR A 36 4.16 8.76 14.13
C TYR A 36 4.63 7.31 14.04
N ASP A 37 5.45 7.04 13.04
CA ASP A 37 6.18 5.78 12.92
C ASP A 37 7.51 5.92 13.66
N ALA A 38 7.64 5.26 14.81
CA ALA A 38 8.84 5.32 15.63
C ALA A 38 10.04 4.59 14.99
N GLY A 39 9.80 3.52 14.23
CA GLY A 39 10.84 2.76 13.55
C GLY A 39 11.49 3.57 12.43
N LYS A 40 10.67 4.32 11.67
CA LYS A 40 11.13 5.17 10.56
C LYS A 40 11.40 6.62 10.98
N LYS A 41 11.00 7.01 12.20
CA LYS A 41 11.04 8.39 12.73
C LYS A 41 10.32 9.39 11.82
N VAL A 42 9.14 9.01 11.34
CA VAL A 42 8.33 9.80 10.40
C VAL A 42 6.99 10.14 11.04
N SER A 43 6.68 11.43 11.11
CA SER A 43 5.31 11.90 11.36
C SER A 43 4.59 12.10 10.02
N GLY A 44 3.43 11.45 9.86
CA GLY A 44 2.64 11.55 8.64
C GLY A 44 1.69 10.38 8.46
N ILE A 45 1.62 9.87 7.24
CA ILE A 45 0.76 8.76 6.83
C ILE A 45 1.60 7.53 6.47
N LYS A 46 0.94 6.38 6.36
CA LYS A 46 1.51 5.16 5.78
C LYS A 46 0.65 4.72 4.61
N ARG A 47 1.28 4.45 3.47
CA ARG A 47 0.64 3.89 2.28
C ARG A 47 0.96 2.41 2.20
N HIS A 48 -0.06 1.58 2.27
CA HIS A 48 0.00 0.13 2.10
C HIS A 48 -0.39 -0.17 0.65
N ILE A 49 0.41 -0.93 -0.08
CA ILE A 49 0.17 -1.24 -1.48
C ILE A 49 0.28 -2.74 -1.69
N ALA A 50 -0.76 -3.33 -2.28
CA ALA A 50 -0.75 -4.70 -2.76
C ALA A 50 -0.40 -4.71 -4.25
N VAL A 51 0.65 -5.46 -4.62
CA VAL A 51 1.06 -5.67 -6.01
C VAL A 51 1.13 -7.15 -6.35
N ASP A 52 0.93 -7.51 -7.62
CA ASP A 52 1.20 -8.86 -8.09
C ASP A 52 2.66 -9.05 -8.53
N THR A 53 2.98 -10.24 -9.06
CA THR A 53 4.33 -10.57 -9.57
C THR A 53 4.80 -9.74 -10.76
N ASN A 54 3.90 -9.05 -11.45
CA ASN A 54 4.22 -8.13 -12.54
C ASN A 54 4.36 -6.69 -12.05
N GLY A 55 4.22 -6.45 -10.74
CA GLY A 55 4.28 -5.12 -10.13
C GLY A 55 3.02 -4.29 -10.34
N LEU A 56 1.92 -4.88 -10.82
CA LEU A 56 0.66 -4.17 -11.03
C LEU A 56 -0.05 -4.00 -9.69
N ILE A 57 -0.56 -2.79 -9.45
CA ILE A 57 -1.24 -2.43 -8.20
C ILE A 57 -2.66 -3.01 -8.19
N HIS A 58 -2.98 -3.79 -7.16
CA HIS A 58 -4.32 -4.37 -6.92
C HIS A 58 -5.12 -3.62 -5.87
N ALA A 59 -4.44 -3.03 -4.87
CA ALA A 59 -5.09 -2.25 -3.83
C ALA A 59 -4.10 -1.24 -3.21
N ILE A 60 -4.66 -0.14 -2.72
CA ILE A 60 -3.95 0.91 -1.98
C ILE A 60 -4.80 1.26 -0.77
N GLN A 61 -4.21 1.22 0.41
CA GLN A 61 -4.82 1.69 1.65
C GLN A 61 -3.92 2.73 2.29
N VAL A 62 -4.49 3.83 2.77
CA VAL A 62 -3.75 4.89 3.46
C VAL A 62 -4.24 4.99 4.89
N THR A 63 -3.29 5.00 5.83
CA THR A 63 -3.56 5.11 7.25
C THR A 63 -2.66 6.17 7.88
N THR A 64 -2.89 6.53 9.14
CA THR A 64 -1.90 7.29 9.91
C THR A 64 -0.62 6.45 10.11
N ALA A 65 0.55 7.11 10.24
CA ALA A 65 1.84 6.42 10.25
C ALA A 65 2.07 5.48 11.45
N ASN A 66 1.29 5.61 12.52
CA ASN A 66 1.36 4.74 13.70
C ASN A 66 0.67 3.37 13.50
N ILE A 67 -0.10 3.19 12.42
CA ILE A 67 -0.72 1.89 12.13
C ILE A 67 0.34 0.91 11.63
N THR A 68 0.29 -0.32 12.15
CA THR A 68 1.24 -1.38 11.77
C THR A 68 0.97 -1.90 10.37
N ASP A 69 1.98 -2.47 9.72
CA ASP A 69 1.85 -2.97 8.35
C ASP A 69 0.83 -4.13 8.29
N ARG A 70 0.80 -4.98 9.32
CA ARG A 70 -0.18 -6.07 9.46
C ARG A 70 -1.61 -5.53 9.57
N GLU A 71 -1.83 -4.54 10.42
CA GLU A 71 -3.16 -3.97 10.62
C GLU A 71 -3.65 -3.25 9.37
N GLY A 72 -2.78 -2.47 8.72
CA GLY A 72 -3.11 -1.83 7.45
C GLY A 72 -3.40 -2.82 6.32
N ALA A 73 -2.70 -3.97 6.29
CA ALA A 73 -2.99 -5.04 5.34
C ALA A 73 -4.32 -5.76 5.59
N ILE A 74 -4.80 -5.83 6.84
CA ILE A 74 -6.11 -6.43 7.18
C ILE A 74 -7.28 -5.49 6.82
N GLN A 75 -7.05 -4.18 6.84
CA GLN A 75 -8.05 -3.16 6.49
C GLN A 75 -8.21 -2.94 4.97
N MET A 76 -7.31 -3.50 4.16
CA MET A 76 -7.28 -3.39 2.70
C MET A 76 -8.19 -4.41 2.04
#